data_AF-A0A9E3VK57-F1
#
_entry.id   AF-A0A9E3VK57-F1
#
_cell.length_a   1.000
_cell.length_b   1.000
_cell.length_c   1.000
_cell.angle_alpha   90.00
_cell.angle_beta   90.00
_cell.angle_gamma   90.00
#
_symmetry.space_group_name_H-M   'P 1'
#
loop_
_entity.id
_entity.type
_entity.pdbx_description
1 polymer ?
#
loop_
_entity_poly.entity_id
_entity_poly.type
_entity_poly.pdbx_seq_one_letter_code
_entity_poly.pdbx_strand_id
1 'polypeptide(L)'
;MKIELSTYHAILFGGLRPWLQPNRSLELFKQKLTNDFRFEHGNIRTYEKARAAALKEYELLSNDEEVILEIDETKTSGNVSALPVVSALINLHGTPHYNFKTEFYYFLIQNEGTRFIHYLSNAVEGYATENLAVFLVNTTLDKIKFYLAETNRAIKANAFDENLPFDLDTRPETKAERKDRDFILRFLHITLIRLYLEIQHLFPQYLQAPAKSENDLMLQYVGDDITKSKLKQDYTKLNDLIIKRFIQEGKYSKDKALQLIDKSKERLNYFAATPAVHSEMSSVKHIFLQNILALENLIFIHEFALADENTTYETLISDKYADEIFTAATTNMLDNIESENLPTKRLEIISAEENRLAFINTKLEIMISGYLTSLPRKVLAWLSSQRDYVNANMHIDFSKLRKADLPTIPTSLTVAELGYLLRTFVDEKIFTPKHKTDVVKVFSALFSSKKKDEITFDGLHKEFKTPANKAVKFWFDKFSNLSQKAYADQEKFLN
;
A
#
# COMPACT_ATOMS: atom_id res chain seq x y z
N MET A 1 28.95 5.25 10.51
CA MET A 1 28.56 4.62 9.22
C MET A 1 29.38 5.19 8.05
N LYS A 2 29.91 4.36 7.14
CA LYS A 2 30.66 4.81 5.94
C LYS A 2 29.85 4.56 4.67
N ILE A 3 29.74 5.55 3.79
CA ILE A 3 29.14 5.42 2.46
C ILE A 3 30.27 5.31 1.45
N GLU A 4 30.33 4.20 0.72
CA GLU A 4 31.40 3.94 -0.25
C GLU A 4 30.93 3.05 -1.40
N LEU A 5 31.57 3.18 -2.55
CA LEU A 5 31.43 2.29 -3.71
C LEU A 5 32.74 1.50 -3.94
N SER A 6 33.43 1.18 -2.85
CA SER A 6 34.74 0.49 -2.82
C SER A 6 34.76 -0.79 -3.65
N THR A 7 33.68 -1.56 -3.62
CA THR A 7 33.54 -2.77 -4.46
C THR A 7 33.53 -2.44 -5.95
N TYR A 8 32.82 -1.39 -6.37
CA TYR A 8 32.75 -0.97 -7.78
C TYR A 8 34.11 -0.47 -8.26
N HIS A 9 34.80 0.32 -7.44
CA HIS A 9 36.16 0.74 -7.72
C HIS A 9 37.13 -0.43 -7.80
N ALA A 10 37.08 -1.37 -6.85
CA ALA A 10 37.96 -2.53 -6.86
C ALA A 10 37.74 -3.42 -8.09
N ILE A 11 36.51 -3.49 -8.60
CA ILE A 11 36.18 -4.19 -9.86
C ILE A 11 36.77 -3.47 -11.07
N LEU A 12 36.77 -2.13 -11.09
CA LEU A 12 37.25 -1.35 -12.25
C LEU A 12 38.77 -1.13 -12.24
N PHE A 13 39.35 -0.85 -11.08
CA PHE A 13 40.72 -0.38 -10.93
C PHE A 13 41.58 -1.28 -10.03
N GLY A 14 40.95 -1.97 -9.09
CA GLY A 14 41.64 -2.70 -8.03
C GLY A 14 41.85 -4.19 -8.29
N GLY A 15 41.97 -4.93 -7.18
CA GLY A 15 42.24 -6.36 -7.15
C GLY A 15 41.04 -7.26 -7.49
N LEU A 16 39.81 -6.71 -7.56
CA LEU A 16 38.61 -7.47 -7.94
C LEU A 16 38.36 -7.50 -9.45
N ARG A 17 39.26 -6.96 -10.28
CA ARG A 17 39.15 -7.04 -11.74
C ARG A 17 39.06 -8.51 -12.19
N PRO A 18 38.02 -8.91 -12.94
CA PRO A 18 37.80 -10.33 -13.26
C PRO A 18 38.82 -10.92 -14.24
N TRP A 19 39.62 -10.09 -14.91
CA TRP A 19 40.66 -10.53 -15.83
C TRP A 19 42.06 -10.64 -15.18
N LEU A 20 42.20 -10.35 -13.89
CA LEU A 20 43.47 -10.57 -13.19
C LEU A 20 43.71 -12.05 -12.95
N GLN A 21 44.97 -12.47 -13.00
CA GLN A 21 45.39 -13.88 -12.81
C GLN A 21 44.80 -14.52 -11.54
N PRO A 22 44.80 -13.87 -10.36
CA PRO A 22 44.21 -14.45 -9.15
C PRO A 22 42.69 -14.72 -9.25
N ASN A 23 41.99 -14.02 -10.16
CA ASN A 23 40.53 -14.07 -10.31
C ASN A 23 40.09 -14.96 -11.49
N ARG A 24 40.95 -15.83 -12.01
CA ARG A 24 40.61 -16.74 -13.12
C ARG A 24 39.96 -18.05 -12.69
N SER A 25 40.24 -18.52 -11.46
CA SER A 25 39.75 -19.81 -10.96
C SER A 25 38.25 -19.78 -10.64
N LEU A 26 37.45 -20.65 -11.28
CA LEU A 26 36.03 -20.80 -10.96
C LEU A 26 35.78 -21.39 -9.57
N GLU A 27 36.62 -22.34 -9.13
CA GLU A 27 36.45 -23.03 -7.85
C GLU A 27 36.63 -22.08 -6.66
N LEU A 28 37.51 -21.07 -6.82
CA LEU A 28 37.67 -20.00 -5.84
C LEU A 28 36.35 -19.26 -5.57
N PHE A 29 35.59 -18.93 -6.63
CA PHE A 29 34.32 -18.21 -6.49
C PHE A 29 33.21 -19.10 -5.95
N LYS A 30 33.20 -20.38 -6.32
CA LYS A 30 32.25 -21.36 -5.77
C LYS A 30 32.35 -21.46 -4.25
N GLN A 31 33.56 -21.46 -3.69
CA GLN A 31 33.78 -21.49 -2.24
C GLN A 31 33.28 -20.22 -1.53
N LYS A 32 33.18 -19.09 -2.25
CA LYS A 32 32.71 -17.79 -1.72
C LYS A 32 31.18 -17.63 -1.78
N LEU A 33 30.47 -18.50 -2.51
CA LEU A 33 29.01 -18.44 -2.74
C LEU A 33 28.20 -19.13 -1.64
N THR A 34 28.13 -18.53 -0.45
CA THR A 34 27.24 -18.99 0.63
C THR A 34 25.82 -18.46 0.47
N ASN A 35 24.84 -19.07 1.14
CA ASN A 35 23.45 -18.57 1.13
C ASN A 35 23.35 -17.14 1.70
N ASP A 36 24.16 -16.83 2.72
CA ASP A 36 24.24 -15.49 3.29
C ASP A 36 24.84 -14.47 2.31
N PHE A 37 25.77 -14.90 1.43
CA PHE A 37 26.32 -14.07 0.38
C PHE A 37 25.31 -13.79 -0.74
N ARG A 38 24.51 -14.79 -1.12
CA ARG A 38 23.40 -14.62 -2.09
C ARG A 38 22.32 -13.68 -1.58
N PHE A 39 22.21 -13.49 -0.27
CA PHE A 39 21.30 -12.55 0.38
C PHE A 39 19.81 -12.85 0.13
N GLU A 40 19.46 -14.11 -0.07
CA GLU A 40 18.10 -14.55 -0.41
C GLU A 40 17.08 -14.30 0.71
N HIS A 41 17.52 -14.19 1.98
CA HIS A 41 16.67 -14.12 3.18
C HIS A 41 16.85 -12.81 4.00
N GLY A 42 17.58 -11.82 3.48
CA GLY A 42 17.44 -10.41 3.87
C GLY A 42 17.82 -9.99 5.30
N ASN A 43 19.10 -10.09 5.69
CA ASN A 43 19.64 -9.36 6.85
C ASN A 43 21.01 -8.75 6.52
N ILE A 44 21.08 -7.42 6.38
CA ILE A 44 22.29 -6.71 5.93
C ILE A 44 23.54 -7.10 6.74
N ARG A 45 23.40 -7.30 8.06
CA ARG A 45 24.53 -7.71 8.92
C ARG A 45 25.07 -9.10 8.59
N THR A 46 24.19 -10.03 8.21
CA THR A 46 24.61 -11.37 7.79
C THR A 46 25.35 -11.33 6.45
N TYR A 47 24.86 -10.53 5.51
CA TYR A 47 25.54 -10.28 4.25
C TYR A 47 26.90 -9.61 4.44
N GLU A 48 27.01 -8.62 5.31
CA GLU A 48 28.30 -7.95 5.55
C GLU A 48 29.37 -8.90 6.08
N LYS A 49 28.99 -9.82 6.98
CA LYS A 49 29.90 -10.88 7.45
C LYS A 49 30.30 -11.81 6.32
N ALA A 50 29.35 -12.25 5.49
CA ALA A 50 29.62 -13.11 4.35
C ALA A 50 30.50 -12.42 3.31
N ARG A 51 30.24 -11.14 3.01
CA ARG A 51 31.05 -10.28 2.15
C ARG A 51 32.46 -10.13 2.68
N ALA A 52 32.64 -9.77 3.95
CA ALA A 52 33.96 -9.61 4.57
C ALA A 52 34.77 -10.91 4.50
N ALA A 53 34.13 -12.06 4.73
CA ALA A 53 34.77 -13.37 4.58
C ALA A 53 35.17 -13.64 3.12
N ALA A 54 34.28 -13.40 2.15
CA ALA A 54 34.53 -13.61 0.74
C ALA A 54 35.63 -12.70 0.16
N LEU A 55 35.78 -11.51 0.72
CA LEU A 55 36.69 -10.48 0.24
C LEU A 55 37.99 -10.34 1.05
N LYS A 56 38.22 -11.21 2.05
CA LYS A 56 39.36 -11.14 2.98
C LYS A 56 40.73 -11.07 2.30
N GLU A 57 40.87 -11.67 1.12
CA GLU A 57 42.11 -11.75 0.35
C GLU A 57 42.43 -10.48 -0.45
N TYR A 58 41.48 -9.53 -0.53
CA TYR A 58 41.64 -8.29 -1.28
C TYR A 58 41.92 -7.14 -0.31
N GLU A 59 43.17 -7.05 0.16
CA GLU A 59 43.64 -6.08 1.18
C GLU A 59 43.27 -4.62 0.86
N LEU A 60 43.21 -4.25 -0.43
CA LEU A 60 42.82 -2.91 -0.91
C LEU A 60 41.36 -2.51 -0.61
N LEU A 61 40.47 -3.44 -0.26
CA LEU A 61 39.13 -3.11 0.22
C LEU A 61 39.10 -2.70 1.70
N SER A 62 40.25 -2.76 2.38
CA SER A 62 40.42 -2.42 3.80
C SER A 62 41.02 -1.03 4.00
N ASN A 63 41.49 -0.37 2.93
CA ASN A 63 42.05 0.97 2.99
C ASN A 63 40.95 2.00 2.72
N ASP A 64 40.71 2.85 3.71
CA ASP A 64 39.66 3.88 3.83
C ASP A 64 39.72 5.03 2.78
N GLU A 65 40.38 4.86 1.64
CA GLU A 65 40.66 5.96 0.71
C GLU A 65 39.45 6.37 -0.16
N GLU A 66 38.40 5.54 -0.27
CA GLU A 66 37.27 5.79 -1.18
C GLU A 66 35.93 6.00 -0.49
N VAL A 67 35.98 6.44 0.76
CA VAL A 67 34.79 6.78 1.53
C VAL A 67 34.20 8.08 0.97
N ILE A 68 32.99 8.00 0.42
CA ILE A 68 32.22 9.17 -0.06
C ILE A 68 31.87 10.05 1.14
N LEU A 69 31.48 9.44 2.26
CA LEU A 69 31.20 10.15 3.49
C LEU A 69 31.30 9.24 4.71
N GLU A 70 31.97 9.74 5.76
CA GLU A 70 31.92 9.17 7.09
C GLU A 70 30.89 9.90 7.93
N ILE A 71 29.98 9.12 8.50
CA ILE A 71 28.88 9.62 9.32
C ILE A 71 29.21 9.30 10.75
N ASP A 72 29.41 10.37 11.50
CA ASP A 72 29.50 10.35 12.95
C ASP A 72 28.11 10.02 13.50
N GLU A 73 27.94 8.78 13.97
CA GLU A 73 26.69 8.27 14.54
C GLU A 73 26.26 9.05 15.81
N THR A 74 27.16 9.84 16.39
CA THR A 74 26.83 10.74 17.51
C THR A 74 26.15 12.04 17.06
N LYS A 75 26.17 12.36 15.76
CA LYS A 75 25.57 13.57 15.14
C LYS A 75 24.27 13.30 14.38
N THR A 76 23.89 12.05 14.20
CA THR A 76 22.58 11.70 13.64
C THR A 76 21.52 11.98 14.70
N SER A 77 20.52 12.80 14.36
CA SER A 77 19.39 13.04 15.27
C SER A 77 18.69 11.71 15.54
N GLY A 78 18.82 11.20 16.77
CA GLY A 78 18.14 9.98 17.17
C GLY A 78 16.64 10.14 16.99
N ASN A 79 16.06 9.36 16.06
CA ASN A 79 14.69 8.81 16.06
C ASN A 79 14.13 8.51 14.66
N VAL A 80 14.83 8.81 13.56
CA VAL A 80 14.34 8.41 12.22
C VAL A 80 14.86 7.00 11.91
N SER A 81 14.08 5.98 12.26
CA SER A 81 14.30 4.62 11.75
C SER A 81 13.84 4.58 10.29
N ALA A 82 14.76 4.93 9.38
CA ALA A 82 14.56 4.79 7.95
C ALA A 82 14.07 3.36 7.61
N LEU A 83 13.07 3.25 6.73
CA LEU A 83 12.63 1.93 6.27
C LEU A 83 13.79 1.22 5.58
N PRO A 84 14.12 -0.02 6.00
CA PRO A 84 15.32 -0.68 5.55
C PRO A 84 15.20 -1.08 4.08
N VAL A 85 16.16 -0.63 3.26
CA VAL A 85 16.33 -1.11 1.89
C VAL A 85 17.05 -2.47 1.90
N VAL A 86 16.30 -3.56 1.76
CA VAL A 86 16.81 -4.94 1.85
C VAL A 86 16.87 -5.67 0.51
N SER A 87 16.52 -5.00 -0.59
CA SER A 87 16.72 -5.54 -1.94
C SER A 87 16.77 -4.40 -2.96
N ALA A 88 17.16 -4.70 -4.21
CA ALA A 88 17.06 -3.76 -5.32
C ALA A 88 15.61 -3.25 -5.46
N LEU A 89 15.45 -1.93 -5.54
CA LEU A 89 14.16 -1.25 -5.62
C LEU A 89 13.65 -1.14 -7.05
N ILE A 90 14.59 -1.06 -8.01
CA ILE A 90 14.32 -1.14 -9.44
C ILE A 90 14.97 -2.42 -9.96
N ASN A 91 14.18 -3.33 -10.55
CA ASN A 91 14.74 -4.46 -11.28
C ASN A 91 14.94 -4.09 -12.75
N LEU A 92 16.19 -4.09 -13.21
CA LEU A 92 16.54 -3.98 -14.62
C LEU A 92 16.89 -5.38 -15.10
N HIS A 93 16.01 -6.01 -15.89
CA HIS A 93 16.19 -7.40 -16.32
C HIS A 93 17.45 -7.55 -17.19
N GLY A 94 18.51 -8.14 -16.62
CA GLY A 94 19.75 -8.48 -17.31
C GLY A 94 19.81 -9.95 -17.74
N THR A 95 20.89 -10.32 -18.45
CA THR A 95 21.20 -11.72 -18.77
C THR A 95 21.42 -12.53 -17.47
N PRO A 96 20.91 -13.78 -17.36
CA PRO A 96 21.21 -14.63 -16.21
C PRO A 96 22.69 -14.99 -16.14
N HIS A 97 23.22 -15.16 -14.93
CA HIS A 97 24.56 -15.72 -14.73
C HIS A 97 24.60 -17.18 -15.22
N TYR A 98 25.79 -17.67 -15.57
CA TYR A 98 25.94 -18.99 -16.21
C TYR A 98 27.10 -19.84 -15.65
N ASN A 99 27.87 -19.31 -14.68
CA ASN A 99 28.89 -20.05 -13.94
C ASN A 99 29.10 -19.41 -12.55
N PHE A 100 29.88 -20.07 -11.68
CA PHE A 100 30.12 -19.59 -10.31
C PHE A 100 30.77 -18.22 -10.22
N LYS A 101 31.60 -17.83 -11.20
CA LYS A 101 32.23 -16.51 -11.22
C LYS A 101 31.22 -15.42 -11.55
N THR A 102 30.45 -15.58 -12.62
CA THR A 102 29.38 -14.65 -12.98
C THR A 102 28.29 -14.58 -11.91
N GLU A 103 27.98 -15.70 -11.26
CA GLU A 103 27.07 -15.74 -10.10
C GLU A 103 27.64 -14.95 -8.90
N PHE A 104 28.92 -15.14 -8.57
CA PHE A 104 29.58 -14.37 -7.51
C PHE A 104 29.54 -12.87 -7.76
N TYR A 105 29.96 -12.42 -8.94
CA TYR A 105 29.94 -10.99 -9.28
C TYR A 105 28.52 -10.43 -9.40
N TYR A 106 27.56 -11.24 -9.85
CA TYR A 106 26.14 -10.86 -9.86
C TYR A 106 25.66 -10.49 -8.45
N PHE A 107 25.82 -11.41 -7.49
CA PHE A 107 25.39 -11.15 -6.11
C PHE A 107 26.22 -10.06 -5.44
N LEU A 108 27.55 -10.04 -5.67
CA LEU A 108 28.42 -8.99 -5.14
C LEU A 108 27.95 -7.61 -5.60
N ILE A 109 27.85 -7.38 -6.91
CA ILE A 109 27.47 -6.07 -7.46
C ILE A 109 26.05 -5.68 -7.03
N GLN A 110 25.10 -6.62 -7.08
CA GLN A 110 23.71 -6.34 -6.75
C GLN A 110 23.55 -5.98 -5.27
N ASN A 111 24.07 -6.82 -4.37
CA ASN A 111 23.90 -6.68 -2.93
C ASN A 111 24.71 -5.50 -2.38
N GLU A 112 25.89 -5.21 -2.95
CA GLU A 112 26.63 -3.99 -2.64
C GLU A 112 25.85 -2.74 -3.03
N GLY A 113 25.22 -2.73 -4.20
CA GLY A 113 24.35 -1.64 -4.59
C GLY A 113 23.16 -1.46 -3.64
N THR A 114 22.51 -2.55 -3.22
CA THR A 114 21.42 -2.49 -2.23
C THR A 114 21.90 -1.95 -0.88
N ARG A 115 23.03 -2.47 -0.37
CA ARG A 115 23.67 -2.01 0.87
C ARG A 115 24.02 -0.53 0.79
N PHE A 116 24.53 -0.09 -0.35
CA PHE A 116 24.85 1.32 -0.61
C PHE A 116 23.61 2.22 -0.50
N ILE A 117 22.50 1.87 -1.15
CA ILE A 117 21.24 2.63 -1.07
C ILE A 117 20.66 2.63 0.34
N HIS A 118 20.79 1.52 1.07
CA HIS A 118 20.39 1.44 2.48
C HIS A 118 21.15 2.49 3.32
N TYR A 119 22.48 2.49 3.24
CA TYR A 119 23.29 3.43 4.00
C TYR A 119 23.10 4.88 3.56
N LEU A 120 22.94 5.13 2.26
CA LEU A 120 22.60 6.47 1.76
C LEU A 120 21.24 6.93 2.30
N SER A 121 20.23 6.06 2.35
CA SER A 121 18.91 6.40 2.89
C SER A 121 18.98 6.76 4.37
N ASN A 122 19.62 5.91 5.18
CA ASN A 122 19.80 6.17 6.60
C ASN A 122 20.55 7.49 6.84
N ALA A 123 21.53 7.79 5.98
CA ALA A 123 22.29 9.01 6.06
C ALA A 123 21.44 10.24 5.76
N VAL A 124 20.80 10.27 4.58
CA VAL A 124 19.97 11.40 4.14
C VAL A 124 18.85 11.68 5.13
N GLU A 125 18.20 10.63 5.65
CA GLU A 125 17.12 10.77 6.64
C GLU A 125 17.61 11.12 8.05
N GLY A 126 18.88 10.82 8.37
CA GLY A 126 19.50 11.09 9.67
C GLY A 126 20.13 12.48 9.83
N TYR A 127 20.19 13.30 8.77
CA TYR A 127 20.80 14.64 8.84
C TYR A 127 19.86 15.72 9.37
N ALA A 128 20.43 16.60 10.21
CA ALA A 128 19.74 17.76 10.77
C ALA A 128 19.53 18.92 9.77
N THR A 129 20.25 18.95 8.64
CA THR A 129 20.17 20.08 7.69
C THR A 129 20.00 19.63 6.23
N GLU A 130 19.11 20.30 5.53
CA GLU A 130 18.79 20.07 4.12
C GLU A 130 20.01 20.22 3.19
N ASN A 131 20.91 21.18 3.48
CA ASN A 131 22.11 21.41 2.68
C ASN A 131 23.05 20.18 2.64
N LEU A 132 23.17 19.45 3.76
CA LEU A 132 23.99 18.24 3.80
C LEU A 132 23.36 17.10 2.99
N ALA A 133 22.02 16.97 3.04
CA ALA A 133 21.29 16.01 2.21
C ALA A 133 21.47 16.30 0.71
N VAL A 134 21.35 17.58 0.31
CA VAL A 134 21.61 18.02 -1.07
C VAL A 134 23.05 17.70 -1.48
N PHE A 135 24.04 18.07 -0.67
CA PHE A 135 25.45 17.78 -0.95
C PHE A 135 25.71 16.28 -1.13
N LEU A 136 25.19 15.46 -0.20
CA LEU A 136 25.41 14.01 -0.21
C LEU A 136 24.78 13.34 -1.44
N VAL A 137 23.53 13.67 -1.76
CA VAL A 137 22.82 13.09 -2.92
C VAL A 137 23.55 13.42 -4.21
N ASN A 138 23.93 14.69 -4.43
CA ASN A 138 24.56 15.09 -5.69
C ASN A 138 26.01 14.58 -5.81
N THR A 139 26.79 14.62 -4.73
CA THR A 139 28.15 14.03 -4.70
C THR A 139 28.12 12.54 -5.02
N THR A 140 27.12 11.83 -4.47
CA THR A 140 26.90 10.42 -4.76
C THR A 140 26.56 10.19 -6.24
N LEU A 141 25.64 10.98 -6.79
CA LEU A 141 25.27 10.89 -8.21
C LEU A 141 26.47 11.17 -9.11
N ASP A 142 27.32 12.15 -8.79
CA ASP A 142 28.53 12.45 -9.56
C ASP A 142 29.54 11.30 -9.51
N LYS A 143 29.69 10.66 -8.35
CA LYS A 143 30.53 9.46 -8.22
C LYS A 143 29.99 8.28 -9.05
N ILE A 144 28.66 8.08 -9.08
CA ILE A 144 28.04 7.07 -9.94
C ILE A 144 28.28 7.40 -11.43
N LYS A 145 28.12 8.67 -11.85
CA LYS A 145 28.42 9.12 -13.22
C LYS A 145 29.88 8.85 -13.60
N PHE A 146 30.81 9.09 -12.68
CA PHE A 146 32.21 8.74 -12.87
C PHE A 146 32.38 7.25 -13.17
N TYR A 147 31.86 6.36 -12.31
CA TYR A 147 31.97 4.92 -12.57
C TYR A 147 31.24 4.45 -13.82
N LEU A 148 30.12 5.08 -14.19
CA LEU A 148 29.44 4.80 -15.47
C LEU A 148 30.36 5.08 -16.65
N ALA A 149 30.99 6.26 -16.69
CA ALA A 149 31.93 6.63 -17.75
C ALA A 149 33.15 5.69 -17.80
N GLU A 150 33.69 5.31 -16.64
CA GLU A 150 34.83 4.42 -16.53
C GLU A 150 34.49 2.97 -16.91
N THR A 151 33.31 2.50 -16.53
CA THR A 151 32.78 1.18 -16.95
C THR A 151 32.62 1.14 -18.46
N ASN A 152 32.03 2.18 -19.07
CA ASN A 152 31.91 2.24 -20.53
C ASN A 152 33.28 2.32 -21.22
N ARG A 153 34.23 3.08 -20.66
CA ARG A 153 35.60 3.10 -21.20
C ARG A 153 36.24 1.72 -21.15
N ALA A 154 36.06 0.97 -20.05
CA ALA A 154 36.53 -0.40 -19.93
C ALA A 154 35.86 -1.32 -20.95
N ILE A 155 34.55 -1.20 -21.18
CA ILE A 155 33.83 -1.97 -22.20
C ILE A 155 34.42 -1.69 -23.61
N LYS A 156 34.56 -0.41 -23.98
CA LYS A 156 35.10 0.01 -25.30
C LYS A 156 36.55 -0.41 -25.51
N ALA A 157 37.40 -0.25 -24.51
CA ALA A 157 38.81 -0.64 -24.58
C ALA A 157 39.00 -2.15 -24.84
N ASN A 158 38.00 -2.97 -24.52
CA ASN A 158 38.04 -4.41 -24.70
C ASN A 158 37.39 -4.88 -26.03
N ALA A 159 37.16 -3.96 -26.99
CA ALA A 159 36.63 -4.22 -28.33
C ALA A 159 35.34 -5.05 -28.32
N PHE A 160 34.38 -4.55 -27.56
CA PHE A 160 33.07 -5.15 -27.34
C PHE A 160 32.15 -5.06 -28.55
N ASP A 161 31.34 -6.09 -28.78
CA ASP A 161 30.22 -6.06 -29.72
C ASP A 161 28.93 -6.34 -28.94
N GLU A 162 27.98 -5.39 -28.98
CA GLU A 162 26.69 -5.49 -28.31
C GLU A 162 25.77 -6.53 -28.94
N ASN A 163 25.96 -6.81 -30.23
CA ASN A 163 25.06 -7.62 -31.06
C ASN A 163 25.49 -9.09 -31.19
N LEU A 164 26.65 -9.47 -30.64
CA LEU A 164 27.14 -10.85 -30.65
C LEU A 164 26.54 -11.62 -29.46
N PRO A 165 25.66 -12.61 -29.70
CA PRO A 165 25.18 -13.46 -28.63
C PRO A 165 26.37 -14.27 -28.07
N PHE A 166 26.41 -14.44 -26.75
CA PHE A 166 27.57 -14.91 -25.98
C PHE A 166 28.08 -16.32 -26.35
N ASP A 167 27.40 -17.01 -27.26
CA ASP A 167 27.61 -18.39 -27.72
C ASP A 167 28.33 -18.47 -29.09
N LEU A 168 28.44 -17.39 -29.88
CA LEU A 168 28.89 -17.47 -31.29
C LEU A 168 30.35 -17.07 -31.62
N ASP A 169 31.21 -16.68 -30.66
CA ASP A 169 32.64 -16.37 -30.96
C ASP A 169 33.47 -17.66 -31.23
N THR A 170 34.28 -17.70 -32.29
CA THR A 170 34.94 -18.93 -32.81
C THR A 170 36.40 -19.12 -32.37
N ARG A 171 36.93 -18.32 -31.44
CA ARG A 171 38.35 -18.39 -31.02
C ARG A 171 38.58 -19.21 -29.74
N PRO A 172 39.63 -20.07 -29.65
CA PRO A 172 39.80 -21.00 -28.53
C PRO A 172 40.52 -20.34 -27.34
N GLU A 173 40.16 -20.74 -26.13
CA GLU A 173 40.71 -20.34 -24.81
C GLU A 173 40.48 -18.89 -24.35
N THR A 174 40.42 -17.91 -25.26
CA THR A 174 40.10 -16.49 -24.96
C THR A 174 38.59 -16.18 -24.84
N LYS A 175 37.72 -17.17 -25.12
CA LYS A 175 36.25 -17.01 -25.16
C LYS A 175 35.60 -16.96 -23.77
N ALA A 176 36.00 -17.83 -22.85
CA ALA A 176 35.36 -17.93 -21.52
C ALA A 176 35.71 -16.75 -20.62
N GLU A 177 37.00 -16.37 -20.54
CA GLU A 177 37.44 -15.21 -19.75
C GLU A 177 36.85 -13.89 -20.27
N ARG A 178 36.73 -13.76 -21.60
CA ARG A 178 36.05 -12.64 -22.26
C ARG A 178 34.57 -12.63 -21.91
N LYS A 179 33.87 -13.76 -22.04
CA LYS A 179 32.45 -13.88 -21.70
C LYS A 179 32.18 -13.50 -20.24
N ASP A 180 33.03 -13.96 -19.31
CA ASP A 180 32.92 -13.64 -17.88
C ASP A 180 33.11 -12.14 -17.65
N ARG A 181 34.18 -11.57 -18.19
CA ARG A 181 34.46 -10.13 -18.10
C ARG A 181 33.31 -9.31 -18.66
N ASP A 182 32.82 -9.67 -19.84
CA ASP A 182 31.81 -8.91 -20.56
C ASP A 182 30.47 -8.96 -19.80
N PHE A 183 30.11 -10.12 -19.24
CA PHE A 183 28.98 -10.23 -18.32
C PHE A 183 29.13 -9.29 -17.11
N ILE A 184 30.29 -9.33 -16.45
CA ILE A 184 30.53 -8.58 -15.21
C ILE A 184 30.49 -7.07 -15.47
N LEU A 185 31.14 -6.59 -16.53
CA LEU A 185 31.13 -5.16 -16.88
C LEU A 185 29.73 -4.68 -17.32
N ARG A 186 28.99 -5.47 -18.10
CA ARG A 186 27.59 -5.16 -18.45
C ARG A 186 26.71 -5.08 -17.20
N PHE A 187 26.85 -6.06 -16.30
CA PHE A 187 26.05 -6.10 -15.08
C PHE A 187 26.40 -4.95 -14.12
N LEU A 188 27.68 -4.58 -14.02
CA LEU A 188 28.14 -3.39 -13.31
C LEU A 188 27.51 -2.12 -13.88
N HIS A 189 27.51 -1.98 -15.20
CA HIS A 189 26.94 -0.84 -15.92
C HIS A 189 25.43 -0.70 -15.64
N ILE A 190 24.66 -1.77 -15.86
CA ILE A 190 23.21 -1.81 -15.60
C ILE A 190 22.93 -1.47 -14.13
N THR A 191 23.72 -2.01 -13.21
CA THR A 191 23.54 -1.74 -11.78
C THR A 191 23.84 -0.29 -11.42
N LEU A 192 24.86 0.34 -12.02
CA LEU A 192 25.13 1.76 -11.78
C LEU A 192 23.99 2.66 -12.28
N ILE A 193 23.36 2.32 -13.41
CA ILE A 193 22.15 3.01 -13.89
C ILE A 193 20.99 2.81 -12.92
N ARG A 194 20.78 1.57 -12.45
CA ARG A 194 19.80 1.26 -11.40
C ARG A 194 20.01 2.17 -10.18
N LEU A 195 21.24 2.23 -9.65
CA LEU A 195 21.57 3.05 -8.49
C LEU A 195 21.28 4.54 -8.74
N TYR A 196 21.63 5.06 -9.91
CA TYR A 196 21.32 6.45 -10.27
C TYR A 196 19.80 6.72 -10.22
N LEU A 197 19.01 5.84 -10.85
CA LEU A 197 17.55 5.97 -10.89
C LEU A 197 16.92 5.82 -9.50
N GLU A 198 17.38 4.86 -8.70
CA GLU A 198 16.93 4.66 -7.32
C GLU A 198 17.15 5.92 -6.48
N ILE A 199 18.34 6.53 -6.53
CA ILE A 199 18.67 7.75 -5.78
C ILE A 199 17.80 8.93 -6.23
N GLN A 200 17.65 9.12 -7.54
CA GLN A 200 16.79 10.16 -8.12
C GLN A 200 15.34 10.04 -7.62
N HIS A 201 14.82 8.82 -7.54
CA HIS A 201 13.44 8.59 -7.15
C HIS A 201 13.20 8.64 -5.65
N LEU A 202 14.19 8.24 -4.85
CA LEU A 202 14.13 8.32 -3.39
C LEU A 202 14.31 9.75 -2.88
N PHE A 203 15.11 10.56 -3.56
CA PHE A 203 15.51 11.89 -3.10
C PHE A 203 15.26 13.02 -4.12
N PRO A 204 14.07 13.09 -4.75
CA PRO A 204 13.81 14.06 -5.82
C PRO A 204 13.96 15.51 -5.38
N GLN A 205 13.66 15.82 -4.11
CA GLN A 205 13.76 17.16 -3.54
C GLN A 205 15.21 17.64 -3.34
N TYR A 206 16.18 16.73 -3.33
CA TYR A 206 17.59 17.05 -3.09
C TYR A 206 18.42 17.10 -4.39
N LEU A 207 17.79 16.96 -5.56
CA LEU A 207 18.47 16.99 -6.85
C LEU A 207 18.79 18.44 -7.26
N GLN A 208 20.04 18.71 -7.63
CA GLN A 208 20.45 20.01 -8.19
C GLN A 208 20.21 20.12 -9.70
N ALA A 209 20.08 18.99 -10.39
CA ALA A 209 19.82 18.92 -11.82
C ALA A 209 18.48 18.22 -12.08
N PRO A 210 17.82 18.49 -13.22
CA PRO A 210 16.62 17.77 -13.62
C PRO A 210 16.84 16.25 -13.62
N ALA A 211 15.80 15.51 -13.21
CA ALA A 211 15.79 14.06 -13.27
C ALA A 211 16.05 13.58 -14.70
N LYS A 212 16.92 12.58 -14.86
CA LYS A 212 17.24 11.95 -16.13
C LYS A 212 16.44 10.67 -16.30
N SER A 213 15.98 10.41 -17.52
CA SER A 213 15.41 9.12 -17.85
C SER A 213 16.52 8.06 -18.00
N GLU A 214 16.17 6.78 -17.92
CA GLU A 214 17.10 5.69 -18.24
C GLU A 214 17.70 5.88 -19.64
N ASN A 215 16.88 6.24 -20.61
CA ASN A 215 17.32 6.46 -21.98
C ASN A 215 18.35 7.59 -22.07
N ASP A 216 18.17 8.67 -21.32
CA ASP A 216 19.14 9.78 -21.31
C ASP A 216 20.47 9.33 -20.71
N LEU A 217 20.42 8.56 -19.62
CA LEU A 217 21.62 8.01 -18.97
C LEU A 217 22.34 7.03 -19.91
N MET A 218 21.59 6.15 -20.55
CA MET A 218 22.13 5.16 -21.47
C MET A 218 22.69 5.81 -22.72
N LEU A 219 21.97 6.75 -23.35
CA LEU A 219 22.48 7.49 -24.49
C LEU A 219 23.75 8.27 -24.13
N GLN A 220 23.77 8.93 -22.97
CA GLN A 220 24.91 9.74 -22.55
C GLN A 220 26.14 8.90 -22.20
N TYR A 221 25.96 7.77 -21.50
CA TYR A 221 27.07 7.02 -20.92
C TYR A 221 27.39 5.73 -21.65
N VAL A 222 26.51 5.21 -22.51
CA VAL A 222 26.75 4.03 -23.38
C VAL A 222 27.09 4.52 -24.78
N GLY A 223 26.25 5.41 -25.33
CA GLY A 223 26.31 5.87 -26.72
C GLY A 223 25.35 5.12 -27.65
N ASP A 224 24.50 4.24 -27.12
CA ASP A 224 23.53 3.45 -27.88
C ASP A 224 22.09 3.90 -27.58
N ASP A 225 21.28 3.95 -28.64
CA ASP A 225 19.84 4.20 -28.56
C ASP A 225 19.10 2.87 -28.29
N ILE A 226 18.64 2.68 -27.05
CA ILE A 226 17.96 1.45 -26.59
C ILE A 226 16.53 1.30 -27.15
N THR A 227 16.11 2.12 -28.11
CA THR A 227 14.80 1.92 -28.76
C THR A 227 14.60 0.49 -29.33
N LYS A 228 15.64 -0.35 -29.40
CA LYS A 228 15.57 -1.78 -29.77
C LYS A 228 15.53 -2.79 -28.61
N SER A 229 15.92 -2.44 -27.38
CA SER A 229 15.94 -3.39 -26.25
C SER A 229 15.55 -2.73 -24.93
N LYS A 230 14.32 -2.20 -24.82
CA LYS A 230 13.79 -1.70 -23.54
C LYS A 230 14.03 -2.75 -22.45
N LEU A 231 15.02 -2.53 -21.58
CA LEU A 231 15.20 -3.32 -20.38
C LEU A 231 13.85 -3.27 -19.68
N LYS A 232 13.25 -4.42 -19.42
CA LYS A 232 11.98 -4.44 -18.70
C LYS A 232 12.30 -3.91 -17.30
N GLN A 233 11.56 -2.88 -16.88
CA GLN A 233 11.78 -2.19 -15.61
C GLN A 233 10.69 -2.61 -14.63
N ASP A 234 11.08 -3.05 -13.44
CA ASP A 234 10.15 -3.28 -12.33
C ASP A 234 10.40 -2.28 -11.20
N TYR A 235 9.44 -1.38 -10.99
CA TYR A 235 9.45 -0.35 -9.94
C TYR A 235 8.59 -0.72 -8.73
N THR A 236 8.07 -1.94 -8.66
CA THR A 236 7.09 -2.34 -7.63
C THR A 236 7.62 -2.09 -6.21
N LYS A 237 8.86 -2.50 -5.95
CA LYS A 237 9.52 -2.32 -4.64
C LYS A 237 9.84 -0.86 -4.33
N LEU A 238 10.25 -0.08 -5.34
CA LEU A 238 10.46 1.35 -5.18
C LEU A 238 9.17 2.09 -4.83
N ASN A 239 8.07 1.78 -5.54
CA ASN A 239 6.77 2.37 -5.29
C ASN A 239 6.26 2.03 -3.88
N ASP A 240 6.34 0.75 -3.48
CA ASP A 240 5.99 0.30 -2.14
C ASP A 240 6.78 1.04 -1.05
N LEU A 241 8.11 1.15 -1.20
CA LEU A 241 8.94 1.87 -0.24
C LEU A 241 8.59 3.36 -0.15
N ILE A 242 8.39 4.04 -1.28
CA ILE A 242 8.03 5.48 -1.31
C ILE A 242 6.70 5.71 -0.59
N ILE A 243 5.72 4.84 -0.78
CA ILE A 243 4.39 4.97 -0.17
C ILE A 243 4.46 4.72 1.34
N LYS A 244 5.19 3.67 1.76
CA LYS A 244 5.41 3.40 3.18
C LYS A 244 6.13 4.54 3.88
N ARG A 245 7.15 5.15 3.26
CA ARG A 245 7.84 6.34 3.79
C ARG A 245 6.89 7.53 3.91
N PHE A 246 6.11 7.81 2.87
CA PHE A 246 5.13 8.90 2.89
C PHE A 246 4.12 8.76 4.04
N ILE A 247 3.65 7.54 4.32
CA ILE A 247 2.75 7.27 5.45
C ILE A 247 3.48 7.42 6.80
N GLN A 248 4.69 6.85 6.93
CA GLN A 248 5.47 6.88 8.17
C GLN A 248 5.94 8.28 8.58
N GLU A 249 6.21 9.17 7.62
CA GLU A 249 6.65 10.55 7.89
C GLU A 249 5.59 11.38 8.64
N GLY A 250 4.31 10.96 8.62
CA GLY A 250 3.21 11.64 9.30
C GLY A 250 2.83 13.00 8.72
N LYS A 251 3.56 13.50 7.71
CA LYS A 251 3.30 14.77 7.00
C LYS A 251 2.30 14.57 5.88
N TYR A 252 1.04 14.33 6.23
CA TYR A 252 -0.03 14.08 5.25
C TYR A 252 -0.22 15.27 4.30
N SER A 253 -0.32 14.96 3.00
CA SER A 253 -0.76 15.87 1.95
C SER A 253 -1.66 15.10 0.99
N LYS A 254 -2.91 15.57 0.84
CA LYS A 254 -3.89 14.98 -0.08
C LYS A 254 -3.37 14.95 -1.52
N ASP A 255 -2.79 16.06 -1.98
CA ASP A 255 -2.24 16.17 -3.34
C ASP A 255 -1.10 15.16 -3.57
N LYS A 256 -0.22 14.98 -2.56
CA LYS A 256 0.85 14.00 -2.65
C LYS A 256 0.31 12.57 -2.69
N ALA A 257 -0.68 12.26 -1.85
CA ALA A 257 -1.32 10.94 -1.83
C ALA A 257 -1.97 10.63 -3.19
N LEU A 258 -2.69 11.58 -3.78
CA LEU A 258 -3.31 11.43 -5.10
C LEU A 258 -2.26 11.25 -6.21
N GLN A 259 -1.16 12.00 -6.18
CA GLN A 259 -0.05 11.79 -7.12
C GLN A 259 0.56 10.40 -7.00
N LEU A 260 0.67 9.86 -5.78
CA LEU A 260 1.19 8.50 -5.56
C LEU A 260 0.19 7.43 -6.03
N ILE A 261 -1.12 7.65 -5.88
CA ILE A 261 -2.16 6.79 -6.46
C ILE A 261 -2.02 6.77 -7.98
N ASP A 262 -1.98 7.94 -8.63
CA ASP A 262 -1.86 8.03 -10.09
C ASP A 262 -0.60 7.34 -10.61
N LYS A 263 0.55 7.55 -9.95
CA LYS A 263 1.80 6.84 -10.29
C LYS A 263 1.67 5.33 -10.15
N SER A 264 1.00 4.84 -9.10
CA SER A 264 0.79 3.41 -8.88
C SER A 264 -0.10 2.81 -9.96
N LYS A 265 -1.16 3.52 -10.38
CA LYS A 265 -2.04 3.13 -11.48
C LYS A 265 -1.33 3.13 -12.83
N GLU A 266 -0.53 4.15 -13.12
CA GLU A 266 0.28 4.24 -14.34
C GLU A 266 1.20 3.02 -14.48
N ARG A 267 1.93 2.67 -13.40
CA ARG A 267 2.83 1.51 -13.38
C ARG A 267 2.07 0.19 -13.52
N LEU A 268 0.95 0.04 -12.82
CA LEU A 268 0.10 -1.15 -12.93
C LEU A 268 -0.42 -1.35 -14.36
N ASN A 269 -0.86 -0.28 -15.01
CA ASN A 269 -1.31 -0.29 -16.40
C ASN A 269 -0.18 -0.64 -17.38
N TYR A 270 1.03 -0.11 -17.16
CA TYR A 270 2.22 -0.47 -17.93
C TYR A 270 2.52 -1.98 -17.84
N PHE A 271 2.43 -2.55 -16.63
CA PHE A 271 2.60 -4.00 -16.44
C PHE A 271 1.51 -4.82 -17.13
N ALA A 272 0.25 -4.39 -17.05
CA ALA A 272 -0.86 -5.07 -17.70
C ALA A 272 -0.74 -5.10 -19.23
N ALA A 273 -0.18 -4.05 -19.83
CA ALA A 273 0.06 -3.96 -21.27
C ALA A 273 1.28 -4.77 -21.74
N THR A 274 2.13 -5.24 -20.82
CA THR A 274 3.34 -5.99 -21.15
C THR A 274 3.06 -7.49 -21.11
N PRO A 275 3.31 -8.26 -22.18
CA PRO A 275 3.14 -9.72 -22.16
C PRO A 275 4.19 -10.35 -21.22
N ALA A 276 3.82 -10.62 -19.97
CA ALA A 276 4.67 -11.30 -19.00
C ALA A 276 4.05 -12.62 -18.51
N VAL A 277 4.92 -13.52 -18.04
CA VAL A 277 4.60 -14.84 -17.48
C VAL A 277 3.62 -14.67 -16.30
N HIS A 278 2.49 -15.40 -16.35
CA HIS A 278 1.31 -15.17 -15.50
C HIS A 278 1.53 -15.28 -13.97
N SER A 279 2.60 -15.89 -13.48
CA SER A 279 2.84 -16.10 -12.04
C SER A 279 3.41 -14.86 -11.32
N GLU A 280 4.36 -14.14 -11.92
CA GLU A 280 4.96 -12.92 -11.33
C GLU A 280 4.00 -11.72 -11.37
N MET A 281 3.07 -11.71 -12.32
CA MET A 281 2.07 -10.65 -12.46
C MET A 281 1.13 -10.56 -11.26
N SER A 282 0.78 -11.69 -10.62
CA SER A 282 -0.18 -11.67 -9.51
C SER A 282 0.38 -11.00 -8.25
N SER A 283 1.64 -11.27 -7.88
CA SER A 283 2.27 -10.64 -6.71
C SER A 283 2.52 -9.14 -6.95
N VAL A 284 3.00 -8.78 -8.15
CA VAL A 284 3.20 -7.37 -8.55
C VAL A 284 1.88 -6.61 -8.53
N LYS A 285 0.82 -7.17 -9.14
CA LYS A 285 -0.53 -6.59 -9.12
C LYS A 285 -1.00 -6.37 -7.68
N HIS A 286 -0.81 -7.36 -6.81
CA HIS A 286 -1.27 -7.29 -5.44
C HIS A 286 -0.62 -6.13 -4.66
N ILE A 287 0.71 -5.94 -4.78
CA ILE A 287 1.43 -4.86 -4.09
C ILE A 287 0.91 -3.49 -4.54
N PHE A 288 0.77 -3.25 -5.85
CA PHE A 288 0.23 -1.98 -6.34
C PHE A 288 -1.21 -1.72 -5.86
N LEU A 289 -2.06 -2.75 -5.83
CA LEU A 289 -3.43 -2.61 -5.35
C LEU A 289 -3.48 -2.35 -3.84
N GLN A 290 -2.61 -2.98 -3.03
CA GLN A 290 -2.49 -2.70 -1.60
C GLN A 290 -2.02 -1.26 -1.35
N ASN A 291 -1.06 -0.78 -2.13
CA ASN A 291 -0.58 0.59 -2.08
C ASN A 291 -1.68 1.62 -2.38
N ILE A 292 -2.49 1.37 -3.41
CA ILE A 292 -3.64 2.22 -3.74
C ILE A 292 -4.67 2.17 -2.60
N LEU A 293 -4.98 0.97 -2.07
CA LEU A 293 -5.89 0.82 -0.94
C LEU A 293 -5.42 1.59 0.29
N ALA A 294 -4.13 1.49 0.65
CA ALA A 294 -3.56 2.19 1.79
C ALA A 294 -3.68 3.72 1.64
N LEU A 295 -3.36 4.25 0.45
CA LEU A 295 -3.46 5.68 0.17
C LEU A 295 -4.91 6.18 0.13
N GLU A 296 -5.83 5.42 -0.46
CA GLU A 296 -7.26 5.76 -0.46
C GLU A 296 -7.82 5.78 0.98
N ASN A 297 -7.43 4.80 1.81
CA ASN A 297 -7.80 4.74 3.22
C ASN A 297 -7.20 5.92 4.01
N LEU A 298 -5.93 6.26 3.76
CA LEU A 298 -5.26 7.42 4.37
C LEU A 298 -6.01 8.72 4.05
N ILE A 299 -6.35 8.97 2.78
CA ILE A 299 -7.11 10.15 2.39
C ILE A 299 -8.45 10.19 3.13
N PHE A 300 -9.17 9.06 3.16
CA PHE A 300 -10.46 8.97 3.82
C PHE A 300 -10.36 9.31 5.32
N ILE A 301 -9.47 8.67 6.07
CA ILE A 301 -9.39 8.93 7.52
C ILE A 301 -9.03 10.38 7.84
N HIS A 302 -8.23 11.04 7.00
CA HIS A 302 -7.92 12.46 7.17
C HIS A 302 -9.11 13.36 6.79
N GLU A 303 -9.83 13.08 5.70
CA GLU A 303 -10.99 13.87 5.28
C GLU A 303 -12.17 13.81 6.26
N PHE A 304 -12.27 12.70 6.99
CA PHE A 304 -13.34 12.48 7.96
C PHE A 304 -12.89 12.71 9.42
N ALA A 305 -11.66 13.19 9.63
CA ALA A 305 -11.06 13.39 10.96
C ALA A 305 -11.13 12.14 11.85
N LEU A 306 -10.90 10.97 11.24
CA LEU A 306 -10.86 9.65 11.87
C LEU A 306 -9.43 9.11 12.02
N ALA A 307 -8.42 9.90 11.67
CA ALA A 307 -7.02 9.51 11.79
C ALA A 307 -6.58 9.47 13.26
N ASP A 308 -5.85 8.42 13.64
CA ASP A 308 -5.24 8.29 14.95
C ASP A 308 -3.71 8.51 14.89
N GLU A 309 -3.08 8.68 16.05
CA GLU A 309 -1.61 8.85 16.14
C GLU A 309 -0.82 7.60 15.71
N ASN A 310 -1.49 6.44 15.55
CA ASN A 310 -0.88 5.15 15.25
C ASN A 310 -1.14 4.67 13.81
N THR A 311 -1.54 5.57 12.91
CA THR A 311 -1.82 5.20 11.53
C THR A 311 -0.51 4.79 10.83
N THR A 312 -0.35 3.50 10.56
CA THR A 312 0.77 2.94 9.79
C THR A 312 0.27 2.34 8.48
N TYR A 313 1.20 1.94 7.60
CA TYR A 313 0.84 1.24 6.38
C TYR A 313 0.06 -0.05 6.68
N GLU A 314 0.50 -0.81 7.69
CA GLU A 314 -0.10 -2.09 8.10
C GLU A 314 -1.51 -1.90 8.66
N THR A 315 -1.76 -0.82 9.42
CA THR A 315 -3.12 -0.54 9.91
C THR A 315 -4.04 -0.13 8.76
N LEU A 316 -3.55 0.68 7.81
CA LEU A 316 -4.32 1.13 6.65
C LEU A 316 -4.73 0.00 5.71
N ILE A 317 -3.98 -1.10 5.63
CA ILE A 317 -4.35 -2.27 4.82
C ILE A 317 -5.10 -3.35 5.62
N SER A 318 -5.34 -3.14 6.92
CA SER A 318 -5.99 -4.12 7.78
C SER A 318 -7.51 -4.08 7.61
N ASP A 319 -8.10 -5.24 7.29
CA ASP A 319 -9.58 -5.37 7.22
C ASP A 319 -10.25 -5.01 8.54
N LYS A 320 -9.66 -5.42 9.67
CA LYS A 320 -10.17 -5.12 11.01
C LYS A 320 -10.26 -3.61 11.25
N TYR A 321 -9.17 -2.89 10.99
CA TYR A 321 -9.13 -1.44 11.14
C TYR A 321 -10.13 -0.77 10.19
N ALA A 322 -10.19 -1.21 8.93
CA ALA A 322 -11.14 -0.69 7.96
C ALA A 322 -12.60 -0.87 8.40
N ASP A 323 -12.96 -2.01 8.99
CA ASP A 323 -14.33 -2.27 9.44
C ASP A 323 -14.73 -1.46 10.69
N GLU A 324 -13.78 -1.21 11.60
CA GLU A 324 -13.97 -0.33 12.75
C GLU A 324 -14.24 1.11 12.30
N ILE A 325 -13.40 1.65 11.42
CA ILE A 325 -13.57 3.01 10.88
C ILE A 325 -14.83 3.11 10.01
N PHE A 326 -15.16 2.07 9.22
CA PHE A 326 -16.39 2.01 8.43
C PHE A 326 -17.63 2.16 9.32
N THR A 327 -17.68 1.42 10.43
CA THR A 327 -18.80 1.46 11.38
C THR A 327 -18.93 2.85 12.00
N ALA A 328 -17.82 3.45 12.43
CA ALA A 328 -17.80 4.79 13.00
C ALA A 328 -18.29 5.86 11.99
N ALA A 329 -17.75 5.83 10.77
CA ALA A 329 -18.11 6.79 9.72
C ALA A 329 -19.58 6.68 9.30
N THR A 330 -20.05 5.45 9.05
CA THR A 330 -21.43 5.22 8.57
C THR A 330 -22.48 5.50 9.64
N THR A 331 -22.17 5.32 10.93
CA THR A 331 -23.09 5.68 12.02
C THR A 331 -23.36 7.19 12.02
N ASN A 332 -22.31 8.02 11.97
CA ASN A 332 -22.46 9.48 11.94
C ASN A 332 -23.20 9.94 10.66
N MET A 333 -22.83 9.40 9.49
CA MET A 333 -23.52 9.70 8.24
C MET A 333 -25.00 9.32 8.29
N LEU A 334 -25.33 8.16 8.85
CA LEU A 334 -26.71 7.69 8.97
C LEU A 334 -27.52 8.61 9.88
N ASP A 335 -26.97 9.01 11.04
CA ASP A 335 -27.63 9.95 11.95
C ASP A 335 -27.92 11.28 11.25
N ASN A 336 -26.97 11.80 10.45
CA ASN A 336 -27.17 13.02 9.67
C ASN A 336 -28.26 12.85 8.60
N ILE A 337 -28.26 11.75 7.85
CA ILE A 337 -29.30 11.44 6.86
C ILE A 337 -30.67 11.32 7.53
N GLU A 338 -30.76 10.62 8.67
CA GLU A 338 -32.03 10.39 9.37
C GLU A 338 -32.56 11.63 10.11
N SER A 339 -31.70 12.60 10.43
CA SER A 339 -32.10 13.87 11.04
C SER A 339 -33.07 14.68 10.17
N GLU A 340 -32.98 14.51 8.85
CA GLU A 340 -33.86 15.15 7.89
C GLU A 340 -35.14 14.35 7.64
N ASN A 341 -36.27 15.05 7.50
CA ASN A 341 -37.58 14.41 7.31
C ASN A 341 -38.01 14.36 5.84
N LEU A 342 -37.47 15.25 5.01
CA LEU A 342 -37.79 15.33 3.59
C LEU A 342 -36.84 14.41 2.80
N PRO A 343 -37.36 13.48 1.98
CA PRO A 343 -36.53 12.62 1.13
C PRO A 343 -35.54 13.39 0.25
N THR A 344 -35.96 14.55 -0.28
CA THR A 344 -35.09 15.43 -1.07
C THR A 344 -33.89 15.95 -0.27
N LYS A 345 -34.08 16.33 0.99
CA LYS A 345 -32.99 16.76 1.88
C LYS A 345 -32.04 15.62 2.25
N ARG A 346 -32.57 14.41 2.44
CA ARG A 346 -31.74 13.21 2.61
C ARG A 346 -30.85 12.96 1.38
N LEU A 347 -31.41 13.08 0.18
CA LEU A 347 -30.65 12.93 -1.07
C LEU A 347 -29.58 14.01 -1.25
N GLU A 348 -29.84 15.26 -0.82
CA GLU A 348 -28.84 16.32 -0.78
C GLU A 348 -27.65 15.93 0.13
N ILE A 349 -27.92 15.43 1.34
CA ILE A 349 -26.88 14.96 2.28
C ILE A 349 -26.08 13.79 1.67
N ILE A 350 -26.76 12.77 1.15
CA ILE A 350 -26.08 11.62 0.52
C ILE A 350 -25.17 12.10 -0.62
N SER A 351 -25.67 13.00 -1.48
CA SER A 351 -24.88 13.51 -2.60
C SER A 351 -23.69 14.37 -2.14
N ALA A 352 -23.83 15.10 -1.04
CA ALA A 352 -22.72 15.84 -0.43
C ALA A 352 -21.63 14.88 0.10
N GLU A 353 -22.01 13.80 0.78
CA GLU A 353 -21.05 12.79 1.25
C GLU A 353 -20.37 12.04 0.10
N GLU A 354 -21.10 11.70 -0.96
CA GLU A 354 -20.50 11.10 -2.17
C GLU A 354 -19.50 12.04 -2.86
N ASN A 355 -19.81 13.34 -2.92
CA ASN A 355 -18.90 14.33 -3.49
C ASN A 355 -17.58 14.44 -2.72
N ARG A 356 -17.58 14.23 -1.39
CA ARG A 356 -16.35 14.15 -0.61
C ARG A 356 -15.49 12.97 -1.05
N LEU A 357 -16.12 11.84 -1.38
CA LEU A 357 -15.45 10.63 -1.86
C LEU A 357 -15.02 10.68 -3.33
N ALA A 358 -15.28 11.77 -4.06
CA ALA A 358 -14.94 11.89 -5.48
C ALA A 358 -13.43 11.71 -5.78
N PHE A 359 -12.56 11.85 -4.77
CA PHE A 359 -11.12 11.65 -4.91
C PHE A 359 -10.72 10.23 -5.35
N ILE A 360 -11.58 9.21 -5.17
CA ILE A 360 -11.29 7.84 -5.63
C ILE A 360 -11.29 7.73 -7.17
N ASN A 361 -11.95 8.67 -7.83
CA ASN A 361 -12.00 8.80 -9.28
C ASN A 361 -10.84 9.69 -9.74
N THR A 362 -9.61 9.20 -9.53
CA THR A 362 -8.41 9.91 -9.99
C THR A 362 -8.33 9.94 -11.53
N LYS A 363 -7.36 10.69 -12.07
CA LYS A 363 -7.23 10.92 -13.53
C LYS A 363 -7.04 9.64 -14.34
N LEU A 364 -6.55 8.58 -13.71
CA LEU A 364 -6.24 7.31 -14.33
C LEU A 364 -7.19 6.22 -13.83
N GLU A 365 -7.67 5.40 -14.76
CA GLU A 365 -8.39 4.17 -14.47
C GLU A 365 -7.44 2.96 -14.56
N ILE A 366 -7.74 1.90 -13.80
CA ILE A 366 -6.99 0.65 -13.86
C ILE A 366 -7.59 -0.21 -14.97
N MET A 367 -6.77 -0.65 -15.92
CA MET A 367 -7.21 -1.43 -17.09
C MET A 367 -7.44 -2.93 -16.80
N ILE A 368 -7.07 -3.39 -15.61
CA ILE A 368 -7.22 -4.78 -15.16
C ILE A 368 -8.37 -4.93 -14.17
N SER A 369 -8.97 -6.12 -14.11
CA SER A 369 -10.13 -6.37 -13.26
C SER A 369 -9.84 -6.14 -11.76
N GLY A 370 -10.67 -5.28 -11.17
CA GLY A 370 -10.89 -5.14 -9.73
C GLY A 370 -9.86 -4.30 -8.97
N TYR A 371 -10.36 -3.32 -8.21
CA TYR A 371 -9.64 -2.74 -7.07
C TYR A 371 -9.78 -3.69 -5.86
N LEU A 372 -8.81 -3.66 -4.94
CA LEU A 372 -9.11 -4.07 -3.57
C LEU A 372 -10.13 -3.09 -2.98
N THR A 373 -11.09 -3.58 -2.20
CA THR A 373 -12.18 -2.75 -1.69
C THR A 373 -11.70 -1.89 -0.53
N SER A 374 -11.21 -0.69 -0.85
CA SER A 374 -10.83 0.33 0.13
C SER A 374 -12.04 0.84 0.93
N LEU A 375 -11.78 1.43 2.09
CA LEU A 375 -12.76 2.04 2.97
C LEU A 375 -13.66 3.08 2.26
N PRO A 376 -13.13 4.09 1.53
CA PRO A 376 -13.99 5.03 0.79
C PRO A 376 -14.87 4.32 -0.25
N ARG A 377 -14.39 3.24 -0.88
CA ARG A 377 -15.18 2.43 -1.83
C ARG A 377 -16.30 1.65 -1.12
N LYS A 378 -16.04 1.09 0.08
CA LYS A 378 -17.08 0.46 0.93
C LYS A 378 -18.16 1.48 1.29
N VAL A 379 -17.76 2.68 1.72
CA VAL A 379 -18.69 3.76 2.11
C VAL A 379 -19.51 4.23 0.90
N LEU A 380 -18.90 4.38 -0.28
CA LEU A 380 -19.63 4.77 -1.48
C LEU A 380 -20.70 3.75 -1.88
N ALA A 381 -20.40 2.45 -1.78
CA ALA A 381 -21.38 1.39 -2.03
C ALA A 381 -22.53 1.41 -1.00
N TRP A 382 -22.22 1.70 0.28
CA TRP A 382 -23.21 1.88 1.32
C TRP A 382 -24.10 3.11 1.07
N LEU A 383 -23.52 4.27 0.70
CA LEU A 383 -24.26 5.49 0.35
C LEU A 383 -25.19 5.27 -0.84
N SER A 384 -24.73 4.53 -1.86
CA SER A 384 -25.56 4.13 -3.00
C SER A 384 -26.78 3.32 -2.54
N SER A 385 -26.59 2.39 -1.60
CA SER A 385 -27.70 1.62 -1.01
C SER A 385 -28.67 2.51 -0.21
N GLN A 386 -28.17 3.53 0.49
CA GLN A 386 -29.02 4.51 1.18
C GLN A 386 -29.81 5.37 0.19
N ARG A 387 -29.18 5.80 -0.91
CA ARG A 387 -29.86 6.54 -1.98
C ARG A 387 -31.00 5.73 -2.58
N ASP A 388 -30.75 4.48 -2.92
CA ASP A 388 -31.77 3.58 -3.47
C ASP A 388 -32.94 3.40 -2.52
N TYR A 389 -32.66 3.28 -1.22
CA TYR A 389 -33.69 3.24 -0.18
C TYR A 389 -34.52 4.53 -0.14
N VAL A 390 -33.90 5.70 -0.13
CA VAL A 390 -34.63 6.99 -0.11
C VAL A 390 -35.46 7.16 -1.39
N ASN A 391 -34.90 6.80 -2.55
CA ASN A 391 -35.59 6.87 -3.84
C ASN A 391 -36.82 5.98 -3.89
N ALA A 392 -36.72 4.74 -3.40
CA ALA A 392 -37.87 3.82 -3.31
C ALA A 392 -38.98 4.35 -2.39
N ASN A 393 -38.62 5.20 -1.41
CA ASN A 393 -39.52 5.75 -0.41
C ASN A 393 -39.81 7.25 -0.58
N MET A 394 -39.60 7.83 -1.78
CA MET A 394 -39.87 9.27 -2.01
C MET A 394 -41.33 9.68 -1.71
N HIS A 395 -42.27 8.74 -1.83
CA HIS A 395 -43.68 8.94 -1.53
C HIS A 395 -43.96 9.05 -0.01
N ILE A 396 -43.02 8.61 0.82
CA ILE A 396 -43.12 8.68 2.28
C ILE A 396 -42.56 10.03 2.73
N ASP A 397 -43.46 10.93 3.07
CA ASP A 397 -43.11 12.18 3.74
C ASP A 397 -43.06 11.93 5.24
N PHE A 398 -41.87 11.71 5.80
CA PHE A 398 -41.69 11.50 7.24
C PHE A 398 -42.08 12.74 8.05
N SER A 399 -42.19 13.92 7.43
CA SER A 399 -42.72 15.11 8.10
C SER A 399 -44.24 15.01 8.35
N LYS A 400 -44.97 14.25 7.54
CA LYS A 400 -46.40 13.92 7.75
C LYS A 400 -46.64 12.87 8.83
N LEU A 401 -45.60 12.18 9.28
CA LEU A 401 -45.65 11.33 10.47
C LEU A 401 -45.52 12.14 11.78
N ARG A 402 -45.30 13.46 11.70
CA ARG A 402 -45.38 14.34 12.88
C ARG A 402 -46.85 14.58 13.23
N LYS A 403 -47.37 13.89 14.26
CA LYS A 403 -48.52 14.19 15.17
C LYS A 403 -49.80 14.90 14.63
N ALA A 404 -49.88 15.37 13.39
CA ALA A 404 -50.94 16.22 12.89
C ALA A 404 -52.05 15.33 12.31
N ASP A 405 -53.18 15.40 13.02
CA ASP A 405 -54.54 15.00 12.65
C ASP A 405 -54.89 13.52 12.55
N LEU A 406 -54.04 12.60 13.02
CA LEU A 406 -54.49 11.25 13.35
C LEU A 406 -54.81 11.17 14.85
N PRO A 407 -56.06 10.89 15.26
CA PRO A 407 -56.39 10.73 16.67
C PRO A 407 -55.57 9.59 17.25
N THR A 408 -54.89 9.86 18.37
CA THR A 408 -54.11 8.81 19.05
C THR A 408 -55.05 7.69 19.50
N ILE A 409 -54.65 6.45 19.27
CA ILE A 409 -55.37 5.26 19.71
C ILE A 409 -55.00 4.99 21.18
N PRO A 410 -55.95 5.08 22.13
CA PRO A 410 -55.64 4.89 23.53
C PRO A 410 -55.53 3.39 23.85
N THR A 411 -54.35 2.98 24.31
CA THR A 411 -54.00 1.61 24.68
C THR A 411 -54.01 1.42 26.20
N SER A 412 -54.33 0.20 26.67
CA SER A 412 -54.24 -0.19 28.08
C SER A 412 -52.82 -0.60 28.50
N LEU A 413 -51.85 -0.53 27.60
CA LEU A 413 -50.46 -0.91 27.82
C LEU A 413 -49.64 0.26 28.37
N THR A 414 -48.68 -0.03 29.24
CA THR A 414 -47.59 0.88 29.59
C THR A 414 -46.59 0.99 28.44
N VAL A 415 -45.69 1.98 28.49
CA VAL A 415 -44.59 2.12 27.51
C VAL A 415 -43.71 0.87 27.48
N ALA A 416 -43.40 0.29 28.64
CA ALA A 416 -42.60 -0.94 28.76
C ALA A 416 -43.30 -2.16 28.15
N GLU A 417 -44.60 -2.32 28.43
CA GLU A 417 -45.41 -3.38 27.84
C GLU A 417 -45.47 -3.20 26.31
N LEU A 418 -45.71 -1.99 25.79
CA LEU A 418 -45.77 -1.74 24.35
C LEU A 418 -44.41 -1.98 23.66
N GLY A 419 -43.30 -1.54 24.28
CA GLY A 419 -41.96 -1.72 23.74
C GLY A 419 -41.58 -3.19 23.56
N TYR A 420 -41.92 -4.02 24.55
CA TYR A 420 -41.66 -5.47 24.44
C TYR A 420 -42.53 -6.14 23.37
N LEU A 421 -43.79 -5.74 23.22
CA LEU A 421 -44.65 -6.29 22.16
C LEU A 421 -44.06 -6.03 20.77
N LEU A 422 -43.65 -4.80 20.50
CA LEU A 422 -43.05 -4.44 19.21
C LEU A 422 -41.76 -5.21 18.95
N ARG A 423 -40.96 -5.44 19.99
CA ARG A 423 -39.77 -6.29 19.91
C ARG A 423 -40.14 -7.70 19.49
N THR A 424 -41.13 -8.32 20.13
CA THR A 424 -41.55 -9.69 19.78
C THR A 424 -42.04 -9.80 18.34
N PHE A 425 -42.74 -8.80 17.81
CA PHE A 425 -43.15 -8.78 16.39
C PHE A 425 -41.96 -8.67 15.42
N VAL A 426 -40.90 -7.98 15.80
CA VAL A 426 -39.67 -7.90 15.00
C VAL A 426 -38.86 -9.20 15.11
N ASP A 427 -38.71 -9.74 16.32
CA ASP A 427 -37.96 -10.97 16.59
C ASP A 427 -38.60 -12.19 15.88
N GLU A 428 -39.95 -12.26 15.86
CA GLU A 428 -40.72 -13.27 15.13
C GLU A 428 -40.92 -12.94 13.64
N LYS A 429 -40.24 -11.90 13.12
CA LYS A 429 -40.26 -11.49 11.71
C LYS A 429 -41.66 -11.16 11.15
N ILE A 430 -42.62 -10.84 12.02
CA ILE A 430 -43.91 -10.27 11.62
C ILE A 430 -43.68 -8.89 11.01
N PHE A 431 -42.79 -8.09 11.62
CA PHE A 431 -42.20 -6.91 10.99
C PHE A 431 -40.75 -7.19 10.60
N THR A 432 -40.33 -6.67 9.44
CA THR A 432 -38.96 -6.88 8.96
C THR A 432 -37.96 -6.13 9.87
N PRO A 433 -36.83 -6.76 10.26
CA PRO A 433 -35.85 -6.12 11.15
C PRO A 433 -35.30 -4.77 10.67
N LYS A 434 -35.27 -4.56 9.34
CA LYS A 434 -34.84 -3.29 8.72
C LYS A 434 -35.75 -2.10 9.04
N HIS A 435 -37.00 -2.34 9.46
CA HIS A 435 -37.99 -1.31 9.77
C HIS A 435 -38.21 -1.11 11.28
N LYS A 436 -37.34 -1.66 12.15
CA LYS A 436 -37.52 -1.57 13.61
C LYS A 436 -37.69 -0.13 14.12
N THR A 437 -36.92 0.81 13.57
CA THR A 437 -36.99 2.23 13.94
C THR A 437 -38.28 2.87 13.45
N ASP A 438 -38.71 2.54 12.23
CA ASP A 438 -39.97 3.02 11.65
C ASP A 438 -41.18 2.54 12.47
N VAL A 439 -41.17 1.27 12.88
CA VAL A 439 -42.21 0.68 13.73
C VAL A 439 -42.31 1.43 15.06
N VAL A 440 -41.18 1.67 15.74
CA VAL A 440 -41.18 2.43 17.00
C VAL A 440 -41.67 3.88 16.79
N LYS A 441 -41.24 4.54 15.70
CA LYS A 441 -41.69 5.90 15.35
C LYS A 441 -43.21 5.94 15.14
N VAL A 442 -43.76 5.04 14.32
CA VAL A 442 -45.20 4.95 14.04
C VAL A 442 -46.01 4.72 15.31
N PHE A 443 -45.60 3.77 16.16
CA PHE A 443 -46.34 3.48 17.38
C PHE A 443 -46.26 4.61 18.42
N SER A 444 -45.10 5.27 18.54
CA SER A 444 -44.98 6.44 19.40
C SER A 444 -45.80 7.65 18.93
N ALA A 445 -46.05 7.75 17.62
CA ALA A 445 -46.84 8.83 17.04
C ALA A 445 -48.36 8.58 17.14
N LEU A 446 -48.80 7.32 17.04
CA LEU A 446 -50.22 6.98 16.89
C LEU A 446 -50.88 6.43 18.14
N PHE A 447 -50.14 6.06 19.19
CA PHE A 447 -50.71 5.46 20.40
C PHE A 447 -50.53 6.37 21.63
N SER A 448 -51.50 6.31 22.54
CA SER A 448 -51.42 6.95 23.87
C SER A 448 -51.74 5.94 24.98
N SER A 449 -51.08 6.03 26.13
CA SER A 449 -51.36 5.10 27.24
C SER A 449 -52.46 5.63 28.15
N LYS A 450 -53.43 4.76 28.51
CA LYS A 450 -54.42 5.04 29.56
C LYS A 450 -53.83 4.98 30.97
N LYS A 451 -52.58 4.53 31.15
CA LYS A 451 -51.92 4.35 32.46
C LYS A 451 -51.09 5.56 32.92
N LYS A 452 -51.29 6.75 32.32
CA LYS A 452 -50.60 8.03 32.59
C LYS A 452 -49.15 8.16 32.11
N ASP A 453 -48.63 7.17 31.37
CA ASP A 453 -47.32 7.29 30.75
C ASP A 453 -47.44 7.95 29.37
N GLU A 454 -46.70 9.02 29.11
CA GLU A 454 -46.59 9.57 27.76
C GLU A 454 -45.76 8.61 26.90
N ILE A 455 -46.31 8.17 25.76
CA ILE A 455 -45.59 7.33 24.81
C ILE A 455 -44.73 8.25 23.94
N THR A 456 -43.44 8.31 24.27
CA THR A 456 -42.44 9.05 23.48
C THR A 456 -41.60 8.07 22.65
N PHE A 457 -41.02 8.55 21.55
CA PHE A 457 -40.10 7.76 20.75
C PHE A 457 -38.94 7.21 21.60
N ASP A 458 -38.29 8.07 22.39
CA ASP A 458 -37.14 7.68 23.22
C ASP A 458 -37.52 6.67 24.30
N GLY A 459 -38.67 6.88 24.96
CA GLY A 459 -39.18 5.96 25.98
C GLY A 459 -39.49 4.58 25.40
N LEU A 460 -40.19 4.55 24.27
CA LEU A 460 -40.56 3.31 23.59
C LEU A 460 -39.34 2.61 22.99
N HIS A 461 -38.40 3.36 22.41
CA HIS A 461 -37.18 2.82 21.82
C HIS A 461 -36.29 2.16 22.89
N LYS A 462 -36.18 2.77 24.07
CA LYS A 462 -35.45 2.21 25.21
C LYS A 462 -36.02 0.86 25.62
N GLU A 463 -37.34 0.79 25.84
CA GLU A 463 -38.02 -0.43 26.29
C GLU A 463 -38.02 -1.53 25.22
N PHE A 464 -38.02 -1.16 23.94
CA PHE A 464 -37.81 -2.10 22.83
C PHE A 464 -36.43 -2.77 22.89
N LYS A 465 -35.37 -1.97 23.11
CA LYS A 465 -33.98 -2.47 23.19
C LYS A 465 -33.72 -3.27 24.46
N THR A 466 -34.21 -2.76 25.59
CA THR A 466 -33.97 -3.32 26.92
C THR A 466 -35.29 -3.44 27.68
N PRO A 467 -36.02 -4.56 27.51
CA PRO A 467 -37.35 -4.71 28.07
C PRO A 467 -37.30 -4.87 29.59
N ALA A 468 -38.18 -4.18 30.31
CA ALA A 468 -38.34 -4.40 31.73
C ALA A 468 -38.87 -5.82 32.05
N ASN A 469 -38.32 -6.47 33.08
CA ASN A 469 -38.73 -7.83 33.50
C ASN A 469 -40.25 -7.96 33.76
N LYS A 470 -40.90 -6.89 34.23
CA LYS A 470 -42.36 -6.87 34.44
C LYS A 470 -43.13 -6.91 33.12
N ALA A 471 -42.64 -6.24 32.07
CA ALA A 471 -43.25 -6.24 30.74
C ALA A 471 -43.10 -7.61 30.05
N VAL A 472 -41.93 -8.25 30.20
CA VAL A 472 -41.69 -9.62 29.72
C VAL A 472 -42.68 -10.59 30.36
N LYS A 473 -42.83 -10.55 31.69
CA LYS A 473 -43.77 -11.42 32.42
C LYS A 473 -45.22 -11.16 32.01
N PHE A 474 -45.62 -9.90 31.89
CA PHE A 474 -46.97 -9.53 31.43
C PHE A 474 -47.30 -10.15 30.07
N TRP A 475 -46.38 -10.06 29.11
CA TRP A 475 -46.61 -10.59 27.77
C TRP A 475 -46.49 -12.11 27.69
N PHE A 476 -45.65 -12.74 28.51
CA PHE A 476 -45.64 -14.20 28.63
C PHE A 476 -47.02 -14.75 28.99
N ASP A 477 -47.68 -14.13 29.98
CA ASP A 477 -49.05 -14.51 30.38
C ASP A 477 -50.07 -14.24 29.26
N LYS A 478 -49.92 -13.13 28.53
CA LYS A 478 -50.81 -12.80 27.39
C LYS A 478 -50.63 -13.73 26.20
N PHE A 479 -49.40 -14.05 25.82
CA PHE A 479 -49.11 -14.98 24.72
C PHE A 479 -49.59 -16.40 25.03
N SER A 480 -49.47 -16.84 26.28
CA SER A 480 -50.02 -18.12 26.72
C SER A 480 -51.54 -18.19 26.50
N ASN A 481 -52.26 -17.12 26.87
CA ASN A 481 -53.70 -17.02 26.64
C ASN A 481 -54.07 -16.92 25.15
N LEU A 482 -53.27 -16.20 24.35
CA LEU A 482 -53.48 -16.08 22.90
C LEU A 482 -53.24 -17.42 22.20
N SER A 483 -52.22 -18.18 22.61
CA SER A 483 -51.92 -19.51 22.10
C SER A 483 -53.06 -20.49 22.40
N GLN A 484 -53.59 -20.50 23.63
CA GLN A 484 -54.75 -21.33 23.98
C GLN A 484 -55.99 -20.99 23.14
N LYS A 485 -56.23 -19.70 22.89
CA LYS A 485 -57.33 -19.26 22.00
C LYS A 485 -57.11 -19.68 20.56
N ALA A 486 -55.90 -19.48 20.02
CA ALA A 486 -55.57 -19.88 18.67
C ALA A 486 -55.73 -21.39 18.47
N TYR A 487 -55.37 -22.19 19.49
CA TYR A 487 -55.59 -23.63 19.48
C TYR A 487 -57.08 -23.99 19.45
N ALA A 488 -57.90 -23.37 20.31
CA ALA A 488 -59.35 -23.59 20.31
C ALA A 488 -60.01 -23.16 18.99
N ASP A 489 -59.56 -22.06 18.38
CA ASP A 489 -60.05 -21.61 17.08
C ASP A 489 -59.60 -22.56 15.96
N GLN A 490 -58.37 -23.09 16.02
CA GLN A 490 -57.91 -24.11 15.09
C GLN A 490 -58.76 -25.38 15.17
N GLU A 491 -59.07 -25.87 16.37
CA GLU A 491 -59.97 -27.03 16.53
C GLU A 491 -61.39 -26.76 16.03
N LYS A 492 -61.87 -25.51 16.14
CA LYS A 492 -63.23 -25.14 15.76
C LYS A 492 -63.42 -24.88 14.27
N PHE A 493 -62.38 -24.37 13.59
CA PHE A 493 -62.49 -23.88 12.22
C PHE A 493 -61.64 -24.66 11.21
N LEU A 494 -60.72 -25.52 11.66
CA LEU A 494 -59.82 -26.29 10.78
C LEU A 494 -59.89 -27.81 10.99
N ASN A 495 -60.62 -28.28 12.00
CA ASN A 495 -61.11 -29.67 12.11
C ASN A 495 -62.62 -29.70 11.88
#